data_AF-A0A1H6TXF4-F1
#
_entry.id   AF-A0A1H6TXF4-F1
#
_cell.length_a   1.000
_cell.length_b   1.000
_cell.length_c   1.000
_cell.angle_alpha   90.00
_cell.angle_beta   90.00
_cell.angle_gamma   90.00
#
_symmetry.space_group_name_H-M   'P 1'
#
loop_
_entity.id
_entity.type
_entity.pdbx_description
1 polymer ?
#
loop_
_entity_poly.entity_id
_entity_poly.type
_entity_poly.pdbx_seq_one_letter_code
_entity_poly.pdbx_strand_id
1 'polypeptide(L)'
;MKTEEYTYSHLRDLPIKASFYRCESAPLNKTILYFHGGGLIYGSRHDISENAIQSFLDAGYHFLSFDYPLAPESELKVILHSVK
;
A
#
# COMPACT_ATOMS: atom_id res chain seq x y z
N MET A 1 6.29 12.32 8.84
CA MET A 1 6.50 11.69 7.52
C MET A 1 5.48 12.24 6.54
N LYS A 2 5.89 12.67 5.35
CA LYS A 2 4.96 13.16 4.32
C LYS A 2 4.39 11.98 3.54
N THR A 3 3.09 12.02 3.27
CA THR A 3 2.37 10.98 2.53
C THR A 3 1.79 11.57 1.25
N GLU A 4 1.94 10.86 0.14
CA GLU A 4 1.31 11.17 -1.15
C GLU A 4 0.29 10.06 -1.45
N GLU A 5 -0.96 10.42 -1.78
CA GLU A 5 -1.99 9.43 -2.14
C GLU A 5 -2.11 9.29 -3.66
N TYR A 6 -2.23 8.06 -4.12
CA TYR A 6 -2.40 7.73 -5.53
C TYR A 6 -3.58 6.79 -5.72
N THR A 7 -4.45 7.08 -6.70
CA THR A 7 -5.36 6.08 -7.24
C THR A 7 -4.62 5.31 -8.33
N TYR A 8 -4.34 4.04 -8.09
CA TYR A 8 -3.54 3.22 -9.02
C TYR A 8 -4.39 2.26 -9.84
N SER A 9 -5.61 1.96 -9.39
CA SER A 9 -6.55 1.07 -10.08
C SER A 9 -7.99 1.46 -9.72
N HIS A 10 -8.96 0.87 -10.41
CA HIS A 10 -10.37 1.02 -10.10
C HIS A 10 -11.06 -0.35 -10.10
N LEU A 11 -11.89 -0.61 -9.09
CA LEU A 11 -12.86 -1.69 -9.12
C LEU A 11 -14.20 -1.13 -9.60
N ARG A 12 -14.47 -1.28 -10.90
CA ARG A 12 -15.56 -0.54 -11.58
C ARG A 12 -15.31 0.96 -11.43
N ASP A 13 -16.15 1.67 -10.68
CA ASP A 13 -16.00 3.11 -10.42
C ASP A 13 -15.38 3.41 -9.04
N LEU A 14 -15.06 2.37 -8.25
CA LEU A 14 -14.44 2.55 -6.94
C LEU A 14 -12.92 2.70 -7.08
N PRO A 15 -12.33 3.85 -6.71
CA PRO A 15 -10.88 4.04 -6.78
C PRO A 15 -10.19 3.15 -5.74
N ILE A 16 -9.14 2.45 -6.18
CA ILE A 16 -8.24 1.68 -5.32
C ILE A 16 -6.97 2.51 -5.13
N LYS A 17 -6.64 2.77 -3.88
CA LYS A 17 -5.63 3.76 -3.50
C LYS A 17 -4.36 3.13 -2.95
N ALA A 18 -3.27 3.86 -3.09
CA ALA A 18 -2.00 3.58 -2.44
C ALA A 18 -1.47 4.84 -1.75
N SER A 19 -0.72 4.65 -0.66
CA SER A 19 -0.03 5.71 0.07
C SER A 19 1.47 5.58 -0.15
N PHE A 20 2.07 6.59 -0.76
CA PHE A 20 3.50 6.65 -1.00
C PHE A 20 4.19 7.52 0.04
N TYR A 21 5.28 6.99 0.57
CA TYR A 21 6.15 7.64 1.54
C TYR A 21 7.54 7.72 0.94
N ARG A 22 7.94 8.95 0.60
CA ARG A 22 9.22 9.21 -0.03
C ARG A 22 10.31 9.29 1.03
N CYS A 23 11.41 8.60 0.76
CA CYS A 23 12.66 8.81 1.50
C CYS A 23 13.30 10.09 0.97
N GLU A 24 13.45 11.09 1.84
CA GLU A 24 14.02 12.41 1.48
C GLU A 24 15.54 12.47 1.67
N SER A 25 16.12 11.58 2.47
CA SER A 25 17.55 11.58 2.81
C SER A 25 18.25 10.34 2.26
N ALA A 26 19.21 10.52 1.35
CA ALA A 26 20.04 9.46 0.78
C ALA A 26 19.26 8.25 0.19
N PRO A 27 18.36 8.45 -0.79
CA PRO A 27 17.52 7.38 -1.31
C PRO A 27 18.33 6.32 -2.06
N LEU A 28 18.06 5.04 -1.78
CA LEU A 28 18.59 3.89 -2.52
C LEU A 28 17.93 3.72 -3.90
N ASN A 29 16.92 4.54 -4.22
CA ASN A 29 16.05 4.40 -5.38
C ASN A 29 15.38 3.01 -5.47
N LYS A 30 15.01 2.46 -4.31
CA LYS A 30 14.27 1.20 -4.17
C LYS A 30 12.99 1.45 -3.37
N THR A 31 11.91 0.78 -3.75
CA THR A 31 10.60 0.92 -3.11
C THR A 31 10.16 -0.41 -2.52
N ILE A 32 9.75 -0.39 -1.25
CA ILE A 32 9.06 -1.51 -0.60
C ILE A 32 7.58 -1.39 -0.94
N LEU A 33 7.00 -2.48 -1.45
CA LEU A 33 5.58 -2.60 -1.72
C LEU A 33 4.93 -3.38 -0.58
N TYR A 34 3.93 -2.78 0.07
CA TYR A 34 3.25 -3.36 1.22
C TYR A 34 1.78 -3.63 0.93
N PHE A 35 1.40 -4.90 1.08
CA PHE A 35 0.02 -5.37 1.06
C PHE A 35 -0.32 -5.82 2.48
N HIS A 36 -1.40 -5.28 3.03
CA HIS A 36 -1.75 -5.53 4.44
C HIS A 36 -2.16 -6.98 4.71
N GLY A 37 -2.27 -7.32 5.99
CA GLY A 37 -2.73 -8.63 6.44
C GLY A 37 -4.25 -8.70 6.54
N GLY A 38 -4.76 -9.43 7.54
CA GLY A 38 -6.20 -9.46 7.87
C GLY A 38 -7.01 -10.53 7.13
N GLY A 39 -6.35 -11.57 6.61
CA GLY A 39 -7.02 -12.74 6.04
C GLY A 39 -7.89 -12.45 4.82
N LEU A 40 -7.58 -11.36 4.09
CA LEU A 40 -8.35 -10.82 2.97
C LEU A 40 -9.75 -10.28 3.33
N ILE A 41 -10.16 -10.35 4.60
CA ILE A 41 -11.49 -9.91 5.07
C ILE A 41 -11.44 -8.62 5.88
N TYR A 42 -10.24 -8.16 6.20
CA TYR A 42 -10.01 -6.97 7.00
C TYR A 42 -8.71 -6.29 6.60
N GLY A 43 -8.69 -4.98 6.82
CA GLY A 43 -7.48 -4.17 6.82
C GLY A 43 -7.48 -3.06 5.79
N SER A 44 -6.40 -2.28 5.80
CA SER A 44 -6.21 -1.12 4.92
C SER A 44 -4.74 -0.82 4.67
N ARG A 45 -4.45 0.06 3.69
CA ARG A 45 -3.10 0.59 3.45
C ARG A 45 -2.45 1.31 4.65
N HIS A 46 -3.22 1.58 5.71
CA HIS A 46 -2.78 2.29 6.92
C HIS A 46 -2.53 1.38 8.13
N ASP A 47 -2.69 0.06 7.98
CA ASP A 47 -2.57 -0.89 9.11
C ASP A 47 -1.12 -1.11 9.59
N ILE A 48 -0.14 -0.68 8.80
CA ILE A 48 1.27 -0.71 9.19
C ILE A 48 1.59 0.49 10.11
N SER A 49 2.35 0.25 11.17
CA SER A 49 2.72 1.32 12.11
C SER A 49 3.66 2.35 11.48
N GLU A 50 3.51 3.61 11.89
CA GLU A 50 4.38 4.70 11.42
C GLU A 50 5.86 4.44 11.73
N ASN A 51 6.16 3.84 12.90
CA ASN A 51 7.53 3.48 13.29
C ASN A 51 8.16 2.46 12.32
N ALA A 52 7.37 1.49 11.83
CA ALA A 52 7.84 0.53 10.84
C ALA A 52 8.12 1.21 9.50
N ILE A 53 7.21 2.09 9.02
CA ILE A 53 7.44 2.87 7.80
C ILE A 53 8.72 3.70 7.94
N GLN A 54 8.87 4.43 9.05
CA GLN A 54 10.02 5.28 9.30
C GLN A 54 11.33 4.50 9.29
N SER A 55 11.35 3.29 9.86
CA SER A 55 12.55 2.42 9.84
C SER A 55 12.98 2.07 8.41
N PHE A 56 12.05 1.90 7.48
CA PHE A 56 12.37 1.69 6.07
C PHE A 56 12.87 2.96 5.37
N LEU A 57 12.25 4.10 5.67
CA LEU A 57 12.69 5.40 5.15
C LEU A 57 14.11 5.73 5.62
N ASP A 58 14.43 5.49 6.89
CA ASP A 58 15.75 5.72 7.48
C ASP A 58 16.82 4.80 6.88
N ALA A 59 16.41 3.60 6.44
CA ALA A 59 17.27 2.68 5.70
C ALA A 59 17.42 3.05 4.20
N GLY A 60 16.84 4.16 3.75
CA GLY A 60 16.97 4.68 2.39
C GLY A 60 15.95 4.13 1.38
N TYR A 61 14.94 3.36 1.82
CA TYR A 61 13.88 2.86 0.95
C TYR A 61 12.74 3.86 0.84
N HIS A 62 12.12 3.94 -0.33
CA HIS A 62 10.75 4.44 -0.42
C HIS A 62 9.78 3.37 0.07
N PHE A 63 8.59 3.77 0.49
CA PHE A 63 7.56 2.85 0.95
C PHE A 63 6.24 3.14 0.25
N LEU A 64 5.55 2.11 -0.23
CA LEU A 64 4.26 2.23 -0.91
C LEU A 64 3.31 1.17 -0.34
N SER A 65 2.26 1.60 0.36
CA SER A 65 1.21 0.71 0.86
C SER A 65 -0.03 0.77 0.00
N PHE A 66 -0.68 -0.38 -0.19
CA PHE A 66 -1.79 -0.54 -1.12
C PHE A 66 -3.08 -0.94 -0.41
N ASP A 67 -4.20 -0.33 -0.80
CA ASP A 67 -5.51 -0.93 -0.60
C ASP A 67 -5.73 -2.02 -1.66
N TYR A 68 -6.56 -3.00 -1.33
CA TYR A 68 -7.14 -3.94 -2.28
C TYR A 68 -8.55 -4.33 -1.82
N PRO A 69 -9.44 -4.79 -2.72
CA PRO A 69 -10.79 -5.21 -2.35
C PRO A 69 -10.77 -6.38 -1.37
N LEU A 70 -11.71 -6.42 -0.44
CA LEU A 70 -11.79 -7.46 0.58
C LEU A 70 -12.84 -8.51 0.23
N ALA A 71 -12.64 -9.71 0.75
CA ALA A 71 -13.63 -10.76 0.80
C ALA A 71 -14.58 -10.54 2.00
N PRO A 72 -15.83 -11.04 1.93
CA PRO A 72 -16.43 -11.81 0.83
C PRO A 72 -16.97 -10.96 -0.32
N GLU A 73 -16.96 -9.63 -0.23
CA GLU A 73 -17.50 -8.72 -1.25
C GLU A 73 -16.79 -8.84 -2.60
N SER A 74 -15.52 -9.26 -2.59
CA SER A 74 -14.72 -9.55 -3.78
C SER A 74 -14.18 -10.97 -3.77
N GLU A 75 -14.33 -11.67 -4.89
CA GLU A 75 -13.70 -12.98 -5.11
C GLU A 75 -12.18 -12.85 -5.16
N LEU A 76 -11.45 -13.89 -4.71
CA LEU A 76 -9.98 -13.92 -4.73
C LEU A 76 -9.39 -13.54 -6.10
N LYS A 77 -10.01 -13.97 -7.20
CA LYS A 77 -9.58 -13.60 -8.55
C LYS A 77 -9.64 -12.09 -8.76
N VAL A 78 -10.65 -11.39 -8.26
CA VAL A 78 -10.79 -9.93 -8.37
C VAL A 78 -9.70 -9.24 -7.54
N ILE A 79 -9.45 -9.71 -6.32
CA ILE A 79 -8.38 -9.18 -5.44
C ILE A 79 -7.00 -9.31 -6.12
N LEU A 80 -6.70 -10.47 -6.71
CA LEU A 80 -5.43 -10.67 -7.43
C LEU A 80 -5.29 -9.81 -8.70
N HIS A 81 -6.40 -9.47 -9.36
CA HIS A 81 -6.38 -8.60 -10.54
C HIS A 81 -6.27 -7.13 -10.17
N SER A 82 -6.62 -6.72 -8.95
CA SER A 82 -6.57 -5.31 -8.57
C SER A 82 -5.16 -4.79 -8.29
N VAL A 83 -4.19 -5.67 -8.06
CA VAL A 83 -2.81 -5.34 -7.63
C VAL A 83 -1.74 -5.57 -8.72
N LYS A 84 -2.12 -5.53 -10.00
CA LYS A 84 -1.23 -5.75 -11.16
C LYS A 84 -0.69 -4.45 -11.75
#